data_AF-A0A2V6Z4A3-F1
#
_entry.id   AF-A0A2V6Z4A3-F1
#
_cell.length_a   1.000
_cell.length_b   1.000
_cell.length_c   1.000
_cell.angle_alpha   90.00
_cell.angle_beta   90.00
_cell.angle_gamma   90.00
#
_symmetry.space_group_name_H-M   'P 1'
#
loop_
_entity.id
_entity.type
_entity.pdbx_description
1 polymer ?
#
loop_
_entity_poly.entity_id
_entity_poly.type
_entity_poly.pdbx_seq_one_letter_code
_entity_poly.pdbx_strand_id
1 'polypeptide(L)' 'MTERFNASELLAVIAARQLRDDTTVFAGVGVPLLAAALAKRRHAPRL' A
#
# COMPACT_ATOMS: atom_id res chain seq x y z
N MET A 1 -16.66 9.97 13.52
CA MET A 1 -15.50 10.62 12.88
C MET A 1 -15.46 10.19 11.43
N THR A 2 -16.15 10.90 10.53
CA THR A 2 -16.09 10.60 9.09
C THR A 2 -14.89 11.35 8.52
N GLU A 3 -13.69 10.84 8.82
CA GLU A 3 -12.47 11.39 8.22
C GLU A 3 -12.58 11.22 6.70
N ARG A 4 -12.58 12.35 5.99
CA ARG A 4 -12.64 12.39 4.53
C ARG A 4 -11.28 11.97 4.00
N PHE A 5 -11.10 10.68 3.78
CA PHE A 5 -9.94 10.19 3.03
C PHE A 5 -9.96 10.76 1.63
N ASN A 6 -8.81 11.25 1.17
CA ASN A 6 -8.69 11.69 -0.21
C ASN A 6 -8.52 10.48 -1.14
N ALA A 7 -8.68 10.71 -2.44
CA ALA A 7 -8.59 9.63 -3.44
C ALA A 7 -7.24 8.91 -3.43
N SER A 8 -6.14 9.62 -3.16
CA SER A 8 -4.79 9.05 -3.12
C SER A 8 -4.58 8.11 -1.93
N GLU A 9 -5.15 8.43 -0.76
CA GLU A 9 -5.10 7.57 0.43
C GLU A 9 -5.92 6.29 0.21
N LEU A 10 -7.12 6.42 -0.36
CA LEU A 10 -7.94 5.27 -0.73
C LEU A 10 -7.23 4.38 -1.75
N LEU A 11 -6.63 4.97 -2.78
CA LEU A 11 -5.87 4.23 -3.78
C LEU A 11 -4.66 3.52 -3.17
N ALA A 12 -3.92 4.17 -2.27
CA ALA A 12 -2.79 3.56 -1.57
C ALA A 12 -3.21 2.32 -0.76
N VAL A 13 -4.35 2.38 -0.06
CA VAL A 13 -4.87 1.25 0.72
C VAL A 13 -5.35 0.12 -0.19
N ILE A 14 -6.07 0.44 -1.27
CA ILE A 14 -6.55 -0.56 -2.22
C ILE A 14 -5.36 -1.27 -2.88
N ALA A 15 -4.37 -0.52 -3.35
CA ALA A 15 -3.16 -1.06 -3.94
C ALA A 15 -2.37 -1.92 -2.95
N ALA A 16 -2.21 -1.46 -1.70
CA ALA A 16 -1.51 -2.21 -0.66
C ALA A 16 -2.12 -3.61 -0.46
N ARG A 17 -3.45 -3.73 -0.47
CA ARG A 17 -4.16 -5.00 -0.31
C ARG A 17 -3.92 -6.00 -1.45
N GLN A 18 -3.49 -5.54 -2.63
CA GLN A 18 -3.17 -6.42 -3.76
C GLN A 18 -1.78 -7.06 -3.62
N LEU A 19 -0.92 -6.53 -2.73
CA LEU A 19 0.44 -7.02 -2.55
C LEU A 19 0.43 -8.23 -1.61
N ARG A 20 1.13 -9.29 -2.01
CA ARG A 20 1.18 -10.57 -1.29
C ARG A 20 2.48 -10.67 -0.51
N ASP A 21 2.42 -11.23 0.69
CA ASP A 21 3.64 -11.55 1.44
C ASP A 21 4.54 -12.47 0.63
N ASP A 22 5.85 -12.40 0.88
CA ASP A 22 6.85 -13.25 0.23
C ASP A 22 6.94 -13.08 -1.29
N THR A 23 6.70 -11.86 -1.78
CA THR A 23 6.85 -11.51 -3.20
C THR A 23 7.71 -10.28 -3.37
N THR A 24 8.46 -10.21 -4.47
CA THR A 24 9.23 -9.01 -4.82
C THR A 24 8.41 -8.12 -5.75
N VAL A 25 8.31 -6.84 -5.42
CA VAL A 25 7.57 -5.85 -6.21
C VAL A 25 8.43 -4.64 -6.56
N PHE A 26 8.29 -4.11 -7.77
CA PHE A 26 8.91 -2.85 -8.15
C PHE A 26 7.92 -1.70 -7.91
N ALA A 27 8.23 -0.86 -6.92
CA ALA A 27 7.41 0.31 -6.60
C ALA A 27 8.05 1.59 -7.17
N GLY A 28 7.29 2.33 -7.99
CA GLY A 28 7.63 3.69 -8.39
C GLY A 28 7.42 4.70 -7.25
N VAL A 29 7.59 6.00 -7.53
CA VAL A 29 7.44 7.07 -6.51
C VAL A 29 5.97 7.42 -6.20
N GLY A 30 5.71 7.94 -5.00
CA GLY A 30 4.39 8.43 -4.59
C GLY A 30 3.46 7.32 -4.07
N VAL A 31 2.22 7.28 -4.58
CA VAL A 31 1.18 6.32 -4.15
C VAL A 31 1.64 4.84 -4.25
N PRO A 32 2.35 4.40 -5.29
CA PRO A 32 2.88 3.03 -5.35
C PRO A 32 3.86 2.70 -4.22
N LEU A 33 4.80 3.60 -3.90
CA LEU A 33 5.75 3.42 -2.79
C LEU A 33 5.03 3.40 -1.44
N LEU A 34 4.05 4.30 -1.25
CA LEU A 34 3.25 4.34 -0.03
C LEU A 34 2.45 3.05 0.16
N ALA A 35 1.85 2.52 -0.91
CA ALA A 35 1.13 1.24 -0.89
C ALA A 35 2.05 0.07 -0.53
N ALA A 36 3.25 -0.01 -1.13
CA ALA A 36 4.24 -1.04 -0.83
C ALA A 36 4.72 -0.96 0.63
N ALA A 37 5.07 0.24 1.11
CA ALA A 37 5.47 0.46 2.48
C ALA A 37 4.35 0.13 3.47
N LEU A 38 3.10 0.47 3.15
CA LEU A 38 1.94 0.14 3.96
C LEU A 38 1.73 -1.38 4.02
N ALA A 39 1.74 -2.09 2.89
CA ALA A 39 1.61 -3.54 2.87
C ALA A 39 2.71 -4.22 3.70
N LYS A 40 3.96 -3.76 3.56
CA LYS A 40 5.10 -4.27 4.32
C LYS A 40 4.96 -4.09 5.83
N ARG A 41 4.39 -2.97 6.29
CA ARG A 41 4.15 -2.73 7.72
C ARG A 41 2.90 -3.43 8.26
N ARG A 42 2.12 -4.10 7.41
CA ARG A 42 0.83 -4.70 7.79
C ARG A 42 0.81 -6.19 7.48
N HIS A 43 0.21 -6.60 6.37
CA HIS A 43 -0.09 -8.00 6.07
C HIS A 43 0.99 -8.71 5.25
N ALA A 44 1.99 -7.99 4.74
CA ALA A 44 3.04 -8.54 3.87
C ALA A 44 4.45 -8.19 4.37
N PRO A 45 4.86 -8.59 5.60
CA PRO A 45 6.15 -8.20 6.19
C PRO A 45 7.40 -8.59 5.38
N ARG A 46 7.30 -9.60 4.51
CA ARG A 46 8.36 -10.10 3.62
C ARG A 46 8.19 -9.65 2.16
N LEU A 47 7.43 -8.57 1.93
CA LEU A 47 7.32 -7.88 0.65
C LEU A 47 8.63 -7.15 0.24
#